data_AF-A0A7Z7NND7-F1
#
_entry.id   AF-A0A7Z7NND7-F1
#
_cell.length_a   1.000
_cell.length_b   1.000
_cell.length_c   1.000
_cell.angle_alpha   90.00
_cell.angle_beta   90.00
_cell.angle_gamma   90.00
#
_symmetry.space_group_name_H-M   'P 1'
#
loop_
_entity.id
_entity.type
_entity.pdbx_description
1 polymer ?
#
loop_
_entity_poly.entity_id
_entity_poly.type
_entity_poly.pdbx_seq_one_letter_code
_entity_poly.pdbx_strand_id
1 'polypeptide(L)' 'MKLRLFFILAVSALAACTSPAQRMANCQAQGISRDTCYQTEQNRQSAINAAAEKQALENAQKANGLKSK' A
#
# COMPACT_ATOMS: atom_id res chain seq x y z
N MET A 1 3.49 14.38 28.69
CA MET A 1 2.65 13.26 28.19
C MET A 1 2.34 13.37 26.70
N LYS A 2 1.89 14.54 26.19
CA LYS A 2 1.53 14.76 24.78
C LYS A 2 2.65 14.43 23.77
N LEU A 3 3.90 14.84 24.05
CA LEU A 3 5.06 14.57 23.16
C LEU A 3 5.39 13.07 23.02
N ARG A 4 5.19 12.27 24.07
CA ARG A 4 5.40 10.82 24.02
C ARG A 4 4.35 10.13 23.13
N LEU A 5 3.11 10.64 23.14
CA LEU A 5 2.04 10.14 22.28
C LEU A 5 2.33 10.37 20.79
N PHE A 6 2.84 11.57 20.45
CA PHE A 6 3.25 11.88 19.07
C PHE A 6 4.39 10.99 18.57
N PHE A 7 5.37 10.70 19.43
CA PHE A 7 6.45 9.77 19.10
C PHE A 7 5.95 8.35 18.80
N ILE A 8 5.00 7.84 19.60
CA ILE A 8 4.42 6.50 19.39
C ILE A 8 3.66 6.44 18.06
N LEU A 9 2.90 7.48 17.73
CA LEU A 9 2.18 7.60 16.45
C LEU A 9 3.12 7.68 15.24
N ALA A 10 4.24 8.37 15.36
CA ALA A 10 5.21 8.50 14.27
C ALA A 10 5.94 7.16 13.99
N VAL A 11 6.27 6.42 15.04
CA VAL A 11 6.98 5.12 14.93
C VAL A 11 6.08 4.04 14.31
N SER A 12 4.79 4.03 14.63
CA SER A 12 3.86 3.03 14.07
C SER A 12 3.61 3.21 12.58
N ALA A 13 3.68 4.44 12.06
CA ALA A 13 3.53 4.73 10.63
C ALA A 13 4.65 4.12 9.77
N LEU A 14 5.86 3.94 10.32
CA LEU A 14 7.00 3.35 9.60
C LEU A 14 6.90 1.84 9.43
N ALA A 15 6.11 1.15 10.26
CA ALA A 15 5.94 -0.30 10.18
C ALA A 15 5.18 -0.78 8.93
N ALA A 16 4.56 0.14 8.18
CA ALA A 16 3.82 -0.18 6.97
C ALA A 16 4.72 -0.39 5.72
N CYS A 17 5.99 -0.02 5.77
CA CYS A 17 6.91 -0.14 4.64
C CYS A 17 7.56 -1.52 4.59
N THR A 18 6.78 -2.57 4.32
CA THR A 18 7.36 -3.91 4.10
C THR A 18 7.85 -4.03 2.66
N SER A 19 9.02 -4.63 2.43
CA SER A 19 9.46 -4.94 1.07
C SER A 19 8.69 -6.12 0.48
N PRO A 20 8.60 -6.26 -0.86
CA PRO A 20 8.00 -7.43 -1.49
C PRO A 20 8.67 -8.75 -1.06
N ALA A 21 10.01 -8.75 -0.97
CA ALA A 21 10.77 -9.91 -0.52
C ALA A 21 10.39 -10.34 0.90
N GLN A 22 10.18 -9.36 1.80
CA GLN A 22 9.81 -9.64 3.18
C GLN A 22 8.37 -10.16 3.32
N ARG A 23 7.43 -9.70 2.48
CA ARG A 23 6.07 -10.28 2.43
C ARG A 23 6.08 -11.71 1.92
N MET A 24 6.86 -11.99 0.87
CA MET A 24 7.04 -13.33 0.35
C MET A 24 7.63 -14.27 1.40
N ALA A 25 8.69 -13.84 2.10
CA ALA A 25 9.29 -14.60 3.18
C ALA A 25 8.30 -14.86 4.33
N ASN A 26 7.55 -13.84 4.76
CA ASN A 26 6.54 -13.97 5.81
C ASN A 26 5.38 -14.91 5.40
N CYS A 27 4.98 -14.88 4.13
CA CYS A 27 3.96 -15.77 3.60
C CYS A 27 4.45 -17.22 3.58
N GLN A 28 5.67 -17.47 3.11
CA GLN A 28 6.26 -18.82 3.13
C GLN A 28 6.51 -19.33 4.55
N ALA A 29 6.87 -18.45 5.49
CA ALA A 29 7.07 -18.80 6.90
C ALA A 29 5.78 -19.29 7.59
N GLN A 30 4.60 -19.00 7.01
CA GLN A 30 3.31 -19.54 7.47
C GLN A 30 3.02 -20.94 6.93
N GLY A 31 3.95 -21.55 6.18
CA GLY A 31 3.77 -22.86 5.53
C GLY A 31 2.99 -22.79 4.22
N ILE A 32 2.76 -21.59 3.69
CA ILE A 32 2.07 -21.38 2.41
C ILE A 32 3.05 -21.70 1.27
N SER A 33 2.56 -22.34 0.21
CA SER A 33 3.36 -22.66 -0.98
C SER A 33 3.91 -21.38 -1.63
N ARG A 34 5.10 -21.47 -2.24
CA ARG A 34 5.73 -20.34 -2.94
C ARG A 34 4.79 -19.77 -4.01
N ASP A 35 4.11 -20.62 -4.76
CA ASP A 35 3.25 -20.20 -5.87
C ASP A 35 2.01 -19.47 -5.36
N THR A 36 1.40 -19.94 -4.27
CA THR A 36 0.28 -19.23 -3.62
C THR A 36 0.72 -17.87 -3.08
N CYS A 37 1.90 -17.79 -2.46
CA CYS A 37 2.46 -16.51 -2.01
C CYS A 37 2.71 -15.56 -3.19
N TYR A 38 3.25 -16.08 -4.29
CA TYR A 38 3.55 -15.31 -5.49
C TYR A 38 2.27 -14.77 -6.14
N GLN A 39 1.24 -15.60 -6.27
CA GLN A 39 -0.06 -15.18 -6.80
C GLN A 39 -0.72 -14.12 -5.93
N THR A 40 -0.66 -14.28 -4.61
CA THR A 40 -1.22 -13.32 -3.66
C THR A 40 -0.51 -11.96 -3.77
N GLU A 41 0.82 -11.95 -3.87
CA GLU A 41 1.59 -10.72 -4.02
C GLU A 41 1.32 -10.02 -5.37
N GLN A 42 1.14 -10.79 -6.46
CA GLN A 42 0.71 -10.24 -7.74
C GLN A 42 -0.68 -9.61 -7.65
N ASN A 43 -1.64 -10.28 -7.01
CA ASN A 43 -2.99 -9.74 -6.79
C ASN A 43 -2.94 -8.43 -5.98
N ARG A 44 -2.09 -8.37 -4.95
CA ARG A 44 -1.86 -7.15 -4.16
C ARG A 44 -1.34 -6.01 -5.03
N GLN A 45 -0.36 -6.28 -5.90
CA GLN A 45 0.19 -5.27 -6.79
C GLN A 45 -0.87 -4.77 -7.79
N SER A 46 -1.67 -5.67 -8.35
CA SER A 46 -2.78 -5.32 -9.24
C SER A 46 -3.81 -4.43 -8.53
N ALA A 47 -4.20 -4.75 -7.29
CA ALA A 47 -5.12 -3.93 -6.51
C ALA A 47 -4.58 -2.52 -6.24
N ILE A 48 -3.28 -2.39 -5.95
CA ILE A 48 -2.64 -1.08 -5.76
C ILE A 48 -2.64 -0.26 -7.03
N ASN A 49 -2.29 -0.88 -8.17
CA ASN A 49 -2.30 -0.20 -9.45
C ASN A 49 -3.71 0.28 -9.80
N ALA A 50 -4.73 -0.56 -9.63
CA ALA A 50 -6.12 -0.20 -9.88
C ALA A 50 -6.59 0.97 -8.98
N ALA A 51 -6.20 0.97 -7.70
CA ALA A 51 -6.49 2.08 -6.79
C ALA A 51 -5.78 3.38 -7.21
N ALA A 52 -4.52 3.28 -7.63
CA ALA A 52 -3.74 4.41 -8.12
C ALA A 52 -4.33 4.99 -9.42
N GLU A 53 -4.73 4.13 -10.36
CA GLU A 53 -5.39 4.52 -11.61
C GLU A 53 -6.72 5.24 -11.34
N LYS A 54 -7.55 4.69 -10.45
CA LYS A 54 -8.80 5.36 -10.03
C LYS A 54 -8.52 6.75 -9.45
N GLN A 55 -7.56 6.86 -8.55
CA GLN A 55 -7.20 8.14 -7.94
C GLN A 55 -6.65 9.12 -9.00
N ALA A 56 -5.87 8.65 -9.96
CA ALA A 56 -5.35 9.46 -11.06
C ALA A 56 -6.49 10.00 -11.93
N LEU A 57 -7.51 9.19 -12.25
CA LEU A 57 -8.69 9.61 -12.98
C LEU A 57 -9.51 10.66 -12.22
N GLU A 58 -9.77 10.44 -10.93
CA GLU A 58 -10.47 11.41 -10.08
C GLU A 58 -9.71 12.74 -9.98
N ASN A 59 -8.38 12.68 -9.88
CA ASN A 59 -7.54 13.86 -9.84
C ASN A 59 -7.54 14.61 -11.18
N ALA A 60 -7.51 13.89 -12.31
CA ALA A 60 -7.61 14.48 -13.65
C ALA A 60 -8.97 15.16 -13.86
N GLN A 61 -10.07 14.54 -13.42
CA GLN A 61 -11.41 15.13 -13.47
C GLN A 61 -11.48 16.43 -12.64
N LYS A 62 -10.94 16.41 -11.42
CA LYS A 62 -10.87 17.63 -10.58
C LYS A 62 -10.02 18.72 -11.23
N ALA A 63 -8.87 18.37 -11.80
CA ALA A 63 -8.00 19.32 -12.49
C ALA A 63 -8.66 19.93 -13.74
N ASN A 64 -9.39 19.13 -14.52
CA ASN A 64 -10.10 19.61 -15.72
C ASN A 64 -11.35 20.43 -15.35
N GLY A 65 -12.06 20.08 -14.27
CA GLY A 65 -13.16 20.89 -13.75
C GLY A 65 -12.72 22.25 -13.18
N LEU A 66 -11.49 22.36 -12.67
CA LEU A 66 -10.89 23.62 -12.24
C LEU A 66 -10.46 24.54 -13.40
N LYS A 67 -10.19 23.99 -14.60
CA LYS A 67 -9.84 24.80 -15.79
C LYS A 67 -11.03 25.43 -16.51
N SER A 68 -12.27 25.08 -16.13
CA SER A 68 -13.50 25.55 -16.78
C SER A 68 -14.19 26.71 -16.01
N LYS A 69 -13.57 27.24 -14.96
CA LYS A 69 -13.97 28.47 -14.26
C LYS A 69 -12.88 29.51 -14.42
#